data_AF-A0A930TZ43-F1
#
_entry.id   AF-A0A930TZ43-F1
#
_cell.length_a   1.000
_cell.length_b   1.000
_cell.length_c   1.000
_cell.angle_alpha   90.00
_cell.angle_beta   90.00
_cell.angle_gamma   90.00
#
_symmetry.space_group_name_H-M   'P 1'
#
loop_
_entity.id
_entity.type
_entity.pdbx_description
1 polymer ?
#
loop_
_entity_poly.entity_id
_entity_poly.type
_entity_poly.pdbx_seq_one_letter_code
_entity_poly.pdbx_strand_id
1 'polypeptide(L)'
;MRVNRLRVRQLHRWFAPVMALPLLLTLLTGMGFQIAMSTGNTSGLLWLLEVHRGKFGAVDLTLVYPFLNGLGLLTLLVSGVLMWLQTGKRSRA
;
A
#
# COMPACT_ATOMS: atom_id res chain seq x y z
N MET A 1 15.74 -1.16 22.76
CA MET A 1 15.96 -2.32 21.87
C MET A 1 16.83 -1.90 20.68
N ARG A 2 17.93 -2.59 20.37
CA ARG A 2 18.76 -2.28 19.18
C ARG A 2 18.07 -2.86 17.94
N VAL A 3 17.56 -2.01 17.04
CA VAL A 3 16.96 -2.44 15.77
C VAL A 3 18.06 -2.95 14.84
N ASN A 4 17.97 -4.20 14.40
CA ASN A 4 18.94 -4.79 13.48
C ASN A 4 18.71 -4.28 12.05
N ARG A 5 19.62 -3.43 11.56
CA ARG A 5 19.55 -2.82 10.23
C ARG A 5 19.40 -3.81 9.08
N LEU A 6 20.16 -4.91 9.11
CA LEU A 6 20.18 -5.89 8.02
C LEU A 6 18.84 -6.61 7.93
N ARG A 7 18.25 -6.96 9.08
CA ARG A 7 16.92 -7.58 9.14
C ARG A 7 15.81 -6.66 8.64
N VAL A 8 15.84 -5.36 8.99
CA VAL A 8 14.85 -4.38 8.49
C VAL A 8 14.92 -4.24 6.97
N ARG A 9 16.12 -4.16 6.40
CA ARG A 9 16.33 -4.11 4.94
C ARG A 9 15.83 -5.36 4.23
N GLN A 10 16.12 -6.54 4.79
CA GLN A 10 15.64 -7.81 4.24
C GLN A 10 14.12 -7.90 4.27
N LEU A 11 13.50 -7.56 5.41
CA LEU A 11 12.04 -7.53 5.54
C LEU A 11 11.40 -6.61 4.50
N HIS A 12 11.86 -5.36 4.42
CA HIS A 12 11.34 -4.39 3.45
C HIS A 12 11.48 -4.88 2.01
N ARG A 13 12.66 -5.43 1.65
CA ARG A 13 12.93 -5.93 0.29
C ARG A 13 12.02 -7.09 -0.11
N TRP A 14 11.65 -7.96 0.82
CA TRP A 14 10.75 -9.09 0.55
C TRP A 14 9.29 -8.65 0.41
N PHE A 15 8.82 -7.78 1.32
CA PHE A 15 7.42 -7.36 1.33
C PHE A 15 7.09 -6.31 0.26
N ALA A 16 8.05 -5.44 -0.11
CA ALA A 16 7.82 -4.34 -1.05
C ALA A 16 7.21 -4.79 -2.39
N PRO A 17 7.77 -5.76 -3.15
CA PRO A 17 7.22 -6.12 -4.45
C PRO A 17 5.82 -6.72 -4.37
N VAL A 18 5.54 -7.51 -3.31
CA VAL A 18 4.24 -8.16 -3.13
C VAL A 18 3.16 -7.17 -2.70
N MET A 19 3.51 -6.23 -1.80
CA MET A 19 2.56 -5.25 -1.28
C MET A 19 2.38 -4.04 -2.21
N ALA A 20 3.37 -3.70 -3.04
CA ALA A 20 3.30 -2.53 -3.92
C ALA A 20 2.15 -2.64 -4.94
N LEU A 21 1.90 -3.83 -5.50
CA LEU A 21 0.82 -4.04 -6.47
C LEU A 21 -0.58 -3.75 -5.92
N PRO A 22 -1.05 -4.41 -4.84
CA PRO A 22 -2.38 -4.15 -4.30
C PRO A 22 -2.49 -2.71 -3.74
N LEU A 23 -1.41 -2.15 -3.19
CA LEU A 23 -1.40 -0.76 -2.74
C LEU A 23 -1.55 0.23 -3.89
N LEU A 24 -0.81 0.05 -4.98
CA LEU A 24 -0.91 0.87 -6.17
C LEU A 24 -2.32 0.79 -6.77
N LEU A 25 -2.87 -0.42 -6.88
CA LEU A 25 -4.21 -0.62 -7.41
C LEU A 25 -5.27 0.10 -6.57
N THR A 26 -5.15 0.01 -5.24
CA THR A 26 -6.08 0.65 -4.29
C THR A 26 -5.95 2.18 -4.33
N LEU A 27 -4.72 2.69 -4.46
CA LEU A 27 -4.44 4.12 -4.64
C LEU A 27 -5.10 4.65 -5.93
N LEU A 28 -4.83 3.98 -7.06
CA LEU A 28 -5.32 4.43 -8.37
C LEU A 28 -6.84 4.36 -8.47
N THR A 29 -7.45 3.28 -7.98
CA THR A 29 -8.91 3.13 -7.98
C THR A 29 -9.60 4.11 -7.03
N GLY A 30 -9.03 4.37 -5.85
CA GLY A 30 -9.54 5.38 -4.92
C GLY A 30 -9.47 6.79 -5.49
N MET A 31 -8.31 7.16 -6.07
CA MET A 31 -8.13 8.45 -6.74
C MET A 31 -9.07 8.60 -7.95
N GLY A 32 -9.16 7.58 -8.81
CA GLY A 32 -10.04 7.58 -9.97
C GLY A 32 -11.52 7.72 -9.58
N PHE A 33 -11.94 7.03 -8.52
CA PHE A 33 -13.31 7.13 -8.01
C PHE A 33 -13.59 8.53 -7.44
N GLN A 34 -12.64 9.14 -6.74
CA GLN A 34 -12.78 10.51 -6.26
C GLN A 34 -12.93 11.52 -7.41
N ILE A 35 -12.17 11.34 -8.49
CA ILE A 35 -12.30 12.16 -9.71
C ILE A 35 -13.69 11.97 -10.34
N ALA A 36 -14.16 10.73 -10.45
CA ALA A 36 -15.50 10.40 -10.94
C ALA A 36 -16.60 11.11 -10.12
N MET A 37 -16.48 11.08 -8.79
CA MET A 37 -17.38 11.79 -7.89
C MET A 37 -17.35 13.31 -8.13
N SER A 38 -16.17 13.91 -8.27
CA SER A 38 -16.04 15.35 -8.49
C SER A 38 -16.60 15.84 -9.84
N THR A 39 -16.69 14.95 -10.84
CA THR A 39 -17.19 15.28 -12.18
C THR A 39 -18.65 14.89 -12.39
N GLY A 40 -19.33 14.34 -11.38
CA GLY A 40 -20.72 13.89 -11.46
C GLY A 40 -20.92 12.57 -12.22
N ASN A 41 -19.85 11.87 -12.62
CA ASN A 41 -19.88 10.65 -13.42
C ASN A 41 -19.75 9.37 -12.57
N THR A 42 -20.51 9.25 -11.49
CA THR A 42 -20.36 8.13 -10.55
C THR A 42 -20.99 6.82 -11.05
N SER A 43 -22.09 6.89 -11.80
CA SER A 43 -22.91 5.74 -12.18
C SER A 43 -22.13 4.69 -12.99
N GLY A 44 -21.24 5.12 -13.89
CA GLY A 44 -20.43 4.23 -14.73
C GLY A 44 -19.13 3.74 -14.09
N LEU A 45 -18.78 4.26 -12.90
CA LEU A 45 -17.46 4.05 -12.28
C LEU A 45 -17.54 3.37 -10.90
N LEU A 46 -18.71 2.84 -10.52
CA LEU A 46 -18.87 2.06 -9.29
C LEU A 46 -17.95 0.84 -9.21
N TRP A 47 -17.57 0.26 -10.36
CA TRP A 47 -16.62 -0.84 -10.42
C TRP A 47 -15.22 -0.46 -9.91
N LEU A 48 -14.82 0.83 -9.94
CA LEU A 48 -13.57 1.27 -9.29
C LEU A 48 -13.64 1.01 -7.79
N LEU A 49 -14.79 1.25 -7.16
CA LEU A 49 -14.99 1.02 -5.73
C LEU A 49 -15.03 -0.47 -5.41
N GLU A 50 -15.57 -1.31 -6.30
CA GLU A 50 -15.51 -2.77 -6.16
C GLU A 50 -14.06 -3.26 -6.17
N VAL A 51 -13.27 -2.87 -7.18
CA VAL A 51 -11.85 -3.21 -7.29
C VAL A 51 -11.06 -2.65 -6.11
N HIS A 52 -11.32 -1.41 -5.70
CA HIS A 52 -10.68 -0.76 -4.54
C HIS A 52 -10.85 -1.56 -3.26
N ARG A 53 -12.02 -2.17 -3.06
CA ARG A 53 -12.30 -3.00 -1.88
C ARG A 53 -11.79 -4.43 -2.03
N GLY A 54 -11.32 -4.84 -3.20
CA GLY A 54 -10.84 -6.20 -3.47
C GLY A 54 -11.88 -7.14 -4.08
N LYS A 55 -12.97 -6.61 -4.64
CA LYS A 55 -13.93 -7.39 -5.42
C LYS A 55 -13.54 -7.33 -6.89
N PHE A 56 -13.03 -8.45 -7.41
CA PHE A 56 -12.54 -8.61 -8.78
C PHE A 56 -13.50 -9.53 -9.56
N GLY A 57 -14.70 -9.04 -9.87
CA GLY A 57 -15.73 -9.82 -10.54
C GLY A 57 -16.16 -11.03 -9.69
N ALA A 58 -15.82 -12.24 -10.13
CA ALA A 58 -16.14 -13.48 -9.41
C ALA A 58 -15.26 -13.73 -8.18
N VAL A 59 -14.11 -13.05 -8.08
CA VAL A 59 -13.18 -13.20 -6.95
C VAL A 59 -13.50 -12.12 -5.92
N ASP A 60 -13.98 -12.53 -4.75
CA ASP A 60 -14.29 -11.63 -3.63
C ASP A 60 -13.25 -11.72 -2.53
N LEU A 61 -12.36 -10.72 -2.47
CA LEU A 61 -11.37 -10.56 -1.41
C LEU A 61 -11.74 -9.42 -0.44
N THR A 62 -12.98 -8.94 -0.45
CA THR A 62 -13.39 -7.74 0.31
C THR A 62 -13.15 -7.84 1.82
N LEU A 63 -13.16 -9.06 2.36
CA LEU A 63 -12.85 -9.34 3.76
C LEU A 63 -11.36 -9.23 4.09
N VAL A 64 -10.45 -9.55 3.18
CA VAL A 64 -9.01 -9.68 3.46
C VAL A 64 -8.18 -8.58 2.82
N TYR A 65 -8.60 -8.08 1.66
CA TYR A 65 -7.87 -7.12 0.84
C TYR A 65 -7.59 -5.79 1.56
N PRO A 66 -8.54 -5.19 2.30
CA PRO A 66 -8.26 -3.97 3.07
C PRO A 66 -7.21 -4.19 4.17
N PHE A 67 -7.23 -5.34 4.84
CA PHE A 67 -6.24 -5.67 5.88
C PHE A 67 -4.87 -5.95 5.28
N LEU A 68 -4.81 -6.64 4.13
CA LEU A 68 -3.58 -6.84 3.37
C LEU A 68 -2.92 -5.51 3.02
N ASN A 69 -3.70 -4.56 2.49
CA ASN A 69 -3.21 -3.23 2.18
C ASN A 69 -2.79 -2.47 3.45
N GLY A 70 -3.60 -2.46 4.50
CA GLY A 70 -3.30 -1.74 5.74
C GLY A 70 -2.01 -2.24 6.40
N LEU A 71 -1.89 -3.55 6.60
CA LEU A 71 -0.71 -4.18 7.22
C LEU A 71 0.52 -4.09 6.31
N GLY A 72 0.33 -4.27 4.99
CA GLY A 72 1.39 -4.12 4.00
C GLY A 72 1.96 -2.70 4.01
N LEU A 73 1.10 -1.69 3.96
CA LEU A 73 1.50 -0.28 4.02
C LEU A 73 2.22 0.03 5.33
N LEU A 74 1.66 -0.36 6.47
CA LEU A 74 2.29 -0.13 7.77
C LEU A 74 3.69 -0.76 7.84
N THR A 75 3.83 -1.99 7.36
CA THR A 75 5.11 -2.70 7.31
C THR A 75 6.12 -1.94 6.47
N LEU A 76 5.75 -1.51 5.26
CA LEU A 76 6.63 -0.77 4.36
C LEU A 76 6.98 0.62 4.89
N LEU A 77 6.01 1.33 5.45
CA LEU A 77 6.18 2.68 5.97
C LEU A 77 7.10 2.68 7.19
N VAL A 78 6.84 1.80 8.18
CA VAL A 78 7.68 1.68 9.37
C VAL A 78 9.10 1.29 9.00
N SER A 79 9.26 0.23 8.18
CA SER A 79 10.60 -0.21 7.78
C SER A 79 11.34 0.83 6.91
N GLY A 80 10.62 1.54 6.04
CA GLY A 80 11.15 2.65 5.24
C GLY A 80 11.63 3.82 6.09
N VAL A 81 10.82 4.29 7.03
CA VAL A 81 11.18 5.37 7.98
C VAL A 81 12.38 4.97 8.83
N LEU A 82 12.40 3.74 9.35
CA LEU A 82 13.54 3.23 10.12
C LEU A 82 14.83 3.25 9.30
N MET A 83 14.79 2.87 8.01
CA MET A 83 15.93 2.95 7.10
C MET A 83 16.32 4.40 6.78
N TRP A 84 15.35 5.30 6.59
CA TRP A 84 15.58 6.71 6.29
C TRP A 84 16.31 7.42 7.43
N LEU A 85 15.82 7.32 8.66
CA LEU A 85 16.43 7.92 9.86
C LEU A 85 17.85 7.41 10.11
N GLN A 86 18.14 6.24 9.57
CA GLN A 86 19.41 5.55 9.65
C GLN A 86 20.41 6.01 8.58
N THR A 87 19.96 6.57 7.45
CA THR A 87 20.84 7.09 6.39
C THR A 87 21.63 8.32 6.86
N GLY A 88 20.99 9.24 7.58
CA GLY A 88 21.63 10.48 8.08
C GLY A 88 22.75 10.25 9.11
N LYS A 89 22.75 9.12 9.83
CA LYS A 89 23.82 8.77 10.79
C LYS A 89 25.14 8.37 10.14
N ARG A 90 25.13 8.03 8.84
CA ARG A 90 26.31 7.56 8.10
C ARG A 90 27.10 8.70 7.44
N SER A 91 26.49 9.88 7.32
CA SER A 91 27.10 11.09 6.75
C SER A 91 27.86 11.94 7.79
N ARG A 92 27.84 11.56 9.06
CA ARG A 92 28.48 12.28 10.18
C ARG A 92 29.60 11.47 10.86
N ALA A 93 30.10 10.43 10.21
CA ALA A 93 31.19 9.58 10.69
C ALA A 93 32.31 9.55 9.64
#